data_AF-A0A1F4ZY69-F1
#
_entry.id   AF-A0A1F4ZY69-F1
#
_cell.length_a   1.000
_cell.length_b   1.000
_cell.length_c   1.000
_cell.angle_alpha   90.00
_cell.angle_beta   90.00
_cell.angle_gamma   90.00
#
_symmetry.space_group_name_H-M   'P 1'
#
loop_
_entity.id
_entity.type
_entity.pdbx_description
1 polymer ?
#
loop_
_entity_poly.entity_id
_entity_poly.type
_entity_poly.pdbx_seq_one_letter_code
_entity_poly.pdbx_strand_id
1 'polypeptide(L)'
;MSGAGLIHFGGHGYPDRVVNCLNGPFVRRVPFSPSVIFNGACYTGVTGRWFDIETGAARRKSVPAGHSFSLGVLANQAVGYLAALHPDHGIPVYQEMDFLAYTGSSLGDVMKHTHDGAVIASGGTLLPLEPLSDGGPLPQTPAEFMLKGTASRVLFGDPALKIMEPVASPPLDVTLSPESGRVVITARVRNPALKTTFADTYYSDLSRTGQFNDRLLITCEWPDAPKDISRVVVEHVTAGGEALPHRLVGWAFEEDGGRTLLHVQVDVLSTGYLDSPLRAAGAECRVVVSAK
;
A
#
# COMPACT_ATOMS: atom_id res chain seq x y z
N MET A 1 -24.05 12.94 0.58
CA MET A 1 -23.10 12.25 1.47
C MET A 1 -23.13 12.87 2.88
N SER A 2 -24.25 13.44 3.29
CA SER A 2 -24.48 13.94 4.64
C SER A 2 -24.58 12.76 5.61
N GLY A 3 -23.67 12.68 6.57
CA GLY A 3 -23.58 11.64 7.60
C GLY A 3 -22.48 10.61 7.40
N ALA A 4 -21.77 10.62 6.27
CA ALA A 4 -20.64 9.71 6.06
C ALA A 4 -19.37 10.27 6.73
N GLY A 5 -18.81 9.54 7.70
CA GLY A 5 -17.51 9.86 8.32
C GLY A 5 -16.31 9.39 7.49
N LEU A 6 -16.51 8.40 6.61
CA LEU A 6 -15.53 7.88 5.67
C LEU A 6 -16.13 7.91 4.27
N ILE A 7 -15.35 8.36 3.28
CA ILE A 7 -15.76 8.38 1.86
C ILE A 7 -14.65 7.72 1.05
N HIS A 8 -15.03 6.81 0.15
CA HIS A 8 -14.11 6.22 -0.81
C HIS A 8 -14.47 6.66 -2.24
N PHE A 9 -13.48 7.13 -2.99
CA PHE A 9 -13.58 7.38 -4.43
C PHE A 9 -12.74 6.35 -5.19
N GLY A 10 -13.39 5.59 -6.07
CA GLY A 10 -12.73 4.62 -6.96
C GLY A 10 -13.12 4.86 -8.42
N GLY A 11 -12.20 4.55 -9.34
CA GLY A 11 -12.39 4.69 -10.78
C GLY A 11 -11.15 5.24 -11.48
N HIS A 12 -11.27 5.54 -12.77
CA HIS A 12 -10.22 6.22 -13.51
C HIS A 12 -10.16 7.69 -13.12
N GLY A 13 -8.98 8.16 -12.72
CA GLY A 13 -8.78 9.51 -12.21
C GLY A 13 -7.96 10.40 -13.13
N TYR A 14 -8.30 11.67 -13.14
CA TYR A 14 -7.54 12.77 -13.70
C TYR A 14 -7.52 13.91 -12.68
N PRO A 15 -6.58 14.87 -12.78
CA PRO A 15 -6.53 16.01 -11.86
C PRO A 15 -7.83 16.82 -11.76
N ASP A 16 -8.71 16.75 -12.75
CA ASP A 16 -9.99 17.47 -12.80
C ASP A 16 -11.21 16.61 -12.48
N ARG A 17 -11.10 15.27 -12.40
CA ARG A 17 -12.26 14.38 -12.23
C ARG A 17 -11.93 12.94 -11.84
N VAL A 18 -12.94 12.25 -11.33
CA VAL A 18 -13.07 10.79 -11.42
C VAL A 18 -14.06 10.49 -12.55
N VAL A 19 -13.61 9.74 -13.56
CA VAL A 19 -14.41 9.42 -14.76
C VAL A 19 -15.70 8.70 -14.37
N ASN A 20 -16.81 9.07 -15.00
CA ASN A 20 -18.16 8.57 -14.71
C ASN A 20 -18.66 8.82 -13.26
N CYS A 21 -18.02 9.74 -12.53
CA CYS A 21 -18.41 10.12 -11.17
C CYS A 21 -18.52 11.65 -11.03
N LEU A 22 -17.58 12.29 -10.32
CA LEU A 22 -17.57 13.73 -10.03
C LEU A 22 -16.36 14.42 -10.68
N ASN A 23 -16.49 15.71 -10.97
CA ASN A 23 -15.40 16.58 -11.38
C ASN A 23 -15.14 17.68 -10.35
N GLY A 24 -14.06 18.44 -10.50
CA GLY A 24 -13.65 19.51 -9.58
C GLY A 24 -14.75 20.53 -9.26
N PRO A 25 -15.44 21.11 -10.27
CA PRO A 25 -16.54 22.05 -10.02
C PRO A 25 -17.71 21.43 -9.25
N PHE A 26 -18.06 20.18 -9.51
CA PHE A 26 -19.19 19.52 -8.84
C PHE A 26 -18.83 18.98 -7.45
N VAL A 27 -17.66 18.39 -7.25
CA VAL A 27 -17.26 17.84 -5.95
C VAL A 27 -17.22 18.93 -4.87
N ARG A 28 -16.84 20.16 -5.25
CA ARG A 28 -16.87 21.35 -4.39
C ARG A 28 -18.26 21.71 -3.85
N ARG A 29 -19.32 21.25 -4.52
CA ARG A 29 -20.72 21.55 -4.17
C ARG A 29 -21.41 20.38 -3.46
N VAL A 30 -20.71 19.26 -3.28
CA VAL A 30 -21.28 18.10 -2.58
C VAL A 30 -21.25 18.39 -1.08
N PRO A 31 -22.38 18.28 -0.36
CA PRO A 31 -22.40 18.49 1.08
C PRO A 31 -21.78 17.28 1.79
N PHE A 32 -20.45 17.26 1.90
CA PHE A 32 -19.74 16.33 2.77
C PHE A 32 -19.98 16.75 4.22
N SER A 33 -20.27 15.76 5.08
CA SER A 33 -20.02 15.91 6.51
C SER A 33 -18.50 15.91 6.77
N PRO A 34 -18.05 16.32 7.96
CA PRO A 34 -16.66 16.12 8.36
C PRO A 34 -16.25 14.66 8.14
N SER A 35 -15.34 14.42 7.19
CA SER A 35 -15.04 13.06 6.72
C SER A 35 -13.58 12.87 6.33
N VAL A 36 -13.07 11.67 6.52
CA VAL A 36 -11.81 11.22 5.90
C VAL A 36 -12.12 10.60 4.54
N ILE A 37 -11.35 11.02 3.54
CA ILE A 37 -11.58 10.66 2.15
C ILE A 37 -10.41 9.82 1.66
N PHE A 38 -10.71 8.58 1.28
CA PHE A 38 -9.80 7.63 0.66
C PHE A 38 -10.02 7.63 -0.85
N ASN A 39 -9.03 8.07 -1.62
CA ASN A 39 -9.17 8.14 -3.08
C ASN A 39 -8.13 7.26 -3.79
N GLY A 40 -8.63 6.27 -4.51
CA GLY A 40 -7.85 5.33 -5.31
C GLY A 40 -7.72 5.72 -6.77
N ALA A 41 -8.29 6.86 -7.18
CA ALA A 41 -8.26 7.29 -8.57
C ALA A 41 -6.97 8.10 -8.86
N CYS A 42 -6.30 7.75 -9.96
CA CYS A 42 -5.03 8.37 -10.40
C CYS A 42 -5.10 9.91 -10.41
N TYR A 43 -3.99 10.55 -10.06
CA TYR A 43 -3.81 12.02 -10.12
C TYR A 43 -4.82 12.87 -9.33
N THR A 44 -5.75 12.30 -8.58
CA THR A 44 -6.79 13.09 -7.91
C THR A 44 -6.27 13.95 -6.76
N GLY A 45 -5.03 13.72 -6.31
CA GLY A 45 -4.33 14.59 -5.36
C GLY A 45 -3.71 15.84 -5.99
N VAL A 46 -3.64 15.93 -7.32
CA VAL A 46 -3.00 17.06 -8.04
C VAL A 46 -3.79 18.35 -7.84
N THR A 47 -3.08 19.39 -7.38
CA THR A 47 -3.64 20.72 -7.12
C THR A 47 -3.34 21.75 -8.22
N GLY A 48 -2.44 21.45 -9.17
CA GLY A 48 -2.02 22.40 -10.21
C GLY A 48 -1.19 21.76 -11.32
N ARG A 49 0.13 21.95 -11.28
CA ARG A 49 1.05 21.36 -12.28
C ARG A 49 1.18 19.85 -12.07
N TRP A 50 1.17 19.10 -13.17
CA TRP A 50 1.38 17.66 -13.18
C TRP A 50 2.04 17.21 -14.48
N PHE A 51 2.41 15.94 -14.54
CA PHE A 51 2.97 15.32 -15.73
C PHE A 51 2.07 14.18 -16.18
N ASP A 52 1.59 14.27 -17.41
CA ASP A 52 0.90 13.18 -18.08
C ASP A 52 1.93 12.23 -18.66
N ILE A 53 1.93 11.00 -18.17
CA ILE A 53 2.86 9.95 -18.55
C ILE A 53 2.20 8.82 -19.35
N GLU A 54 0.94 8.99 -19.79
CA GLU A 54 0.22 7.96 -20.57
C GLU A 54 0.77 7.83 -22.00
N THR A 55 1.48 8.84 -22.50
CA THR A 55 1.86 8.96 -23.93
C THR A 55 3.31 8.56 -24.24
N GLY A 56 3.96 7.79 -23.37
CA GLY A 56 5.33 7.28 -23.59
C GLY A 56 6.46 8.29 -23.29
N ALA A 57 6.11 9.55 -22.97
CA ALA A 57 7.01 10.55 -22.41
C ALA A 57 6.25 11.41 -21.39
N ALA A 58 6.95 11.96 -20.40
CA ALA A 58 6.33 12.85 -19.43
C ALA A 58 5.98 14.19 -20.10
N ARG A 59 4.70 14.54 -20.13
CA ARG A 59 4.22 15.81 -20.69
C ARG A 59 3.71 16.72 -19.60
N ARG A 60 4.32 17.89 -19.46
CA ARG A 60 3.88 18.88 -18.47
C ARG A 60 2.48 19.39 -18.83
N LYS A 61 1.56 19.27 -17.88
CA LYS A 61 0.20 19.81 -17.95
C LYS A 61 -0.11 20.64 -16.70
N SER A 62 -1.25 21.31 -16.72
CA SER A 62 -1.77 22.02 -15.56
C SER A 62 -3.29 21.84 -15.47
N VAL A 63 -3.81 21.84 -14.24
CA VAL A 63 -5.24 21.96 -13.98
C VAL A 63 -5.51 23.31 -13.30
N PRO A 64 -6.48 24.11 -13.77
CA PRO A 64 -6.87 25.33 -13.08
C PRO A 64 -7.43 25.03 -11.69
N ALA A 65 -7.20 25.91 -10.70
CA ALA A 65 -7.63 25.68 -9.32
C ALA A 65 -9.14 25.42 -9.17
N GLY A 66 -9.98 26.11 -9.96
CA GLY A 66 -11.43 25.91 -9.97
C GLY A 66 -11.87 24.56 -10.56
N HIS A 67 -10.99 23.88 -11.30
CA HIS A 67 -11.23 22.59 -11.93
C HIS A 67 -10.51 21.42 -11.23
N SER A 68 -9.53 21.69 -10.36
CA SER A 68 -8.83 20.65 -9.61
C SER A 68 -9.80 19.87 -8.72
N PHE A 69 -9.83 18.56 -8.88
CA PHE A 69 -10.61 17.64 -8.06
C PHE A 69 -10.13 17.70 -6.61
N SER A 70 -8.81 17.64 -6.39
CA SER A 70 -8.17 17.77 -5.08
C SER A 70 -8.63 19.03 -4.35
N LEU A 71 -8.49 20.19 -4.97
CA LEU A 71 -8.89 21.47 -4.36
C LEU A 71 -10.41 21.58 -4.20
N GLY A 72 -11.20 20.90 -5.04
CA GLY A 72 -12.64 20.78 -4.85
C GLY A 72 -12.98 19.99 -3.60
N VAL A 73 -12.32 18.86 -3.37
CA VAL A 73 -12.47 18.04 -2.15
C VAL A 73 -12.03 18.81 -0.90
N LEU A 74 -10.86 19.43 -0.93
CA LEU A 74 -10.29 20.18 0.19
C LEU A 74 -11.07 21.46 0.54
N ALA A 75 -11.83 22.02 -0.40
CA ALA A 75 -12.72 23.15 -0.13
C ALA A 75 -14.04 22.73 0.57
N ASN A 76 -14.29 21.44 0.75
CA ASN A 76 -15.39 20.92 1.56
C ASN A 76 -14.95 20.66 3.02
N GLN A 77 -15.72 19.86 3.76
CA GLN A 77 -15.44 19.46 5.14
C GLN A 77 -14.51 18.22 5.23
N ALA A 78 -13.57 18.04 4.29
CA ALA A 78 -12.61 16.95 4.40
C ALA A 78 -11.68 17.20 5.60
N VAL A 79 -11.64 16.27 6.57
CA VAL A 79 -10.73 16.35 7.73
C VAL A 79 -9.39 15.65 7.45
N GLY A 80 -9.40 14.74 6.47
CA GLY A 80 -8.22 14.11 5.90
C GLY A 80 -8.53 13.65 4.48
N TYR A 81 -7.56 13.75 3.57
CA TYR A 81 -7.71 13.34 2.19
C TYR A 81 -6.45 12.60 1.70
N LEU A 82 -6.60 11.31 1.42
CA LEU A 82 -5.56 10.44 0.90
C LEU A 82 -5.79 10.27 -0.60
N ALA A 83 -4.79 10.60 -1.42
CA ALA A 83 -4.93 10.59 -2.88
C ALA A 83 -3.61 10.36 -3.60
N ALA A 84 -3.67 9.98 -4.88
CA ALA A 84 -2.48 9.79 -5.71
C ALA A 84 -2.11 11.08 -6.47
N LEU A 85 -0.81 11.41 -6.50
CA LEU A 85 -0.24 12.47 -7.36
C LEU A 85 0.18 11.96 -8.74
N HIS A 86 0.17 10.64 -8.92
CA HIS A 86 0.71 9.92 -10.07
C HIS A 86 -0.30 8.82 -10.46
N PRO A 87 -0.17 8.13 -11.62
CA PRO A 87 -0.85 6.88 -11.84
C PRO A 87 -0.46 5.86 -10.77
N ASP A 88 -1.46 5.16 -10.28
CA ASP A 88 -1.37 4.18 -9.20
C ASP A 88 -2.45 3.11 -9.44
N HIS A 89 -2.32 1.96 -8.77
CA HIS A 89 -3.43 1.02 -8.72
C HIS A 89 -4.53 1.53 -7.78
N GLY A 90 -5.76 1.05 -7.99
CA GLY A 90 -6.84 1.30 -7.03
C GLY A 90 -6.73 0.42 -5.76
N ILE A 91 -5.82 -0.54 -5.71
CA ILE A 91 -5.69 -1.49 -4.59
C ILE A 91 -4.99 -0.88 -3.35
N PRO A 92 -3.91 -0.08 -3.47
CA PRO A 92 -3.28 0.56 -2.31
C PRO A 92 -4.24 1.36 -1.41
N VAL A 93 -5.25 2.04 -1.96
CA VAL A 93 -6.25 2.72 -1.12
C VAL A 93 -7.09 1.76 -0.28
N TYR A 94 -7.38 0.57 -0.79
CA TYR A 94 -8.06 -0.45 0.02
C TYR A 94 -7.11 -1.05 1.05
N GLN A 95 -5.80 -1.15 0.76
CA GLN A 95 -4.80 -1.56 1.76
C GLN A 95 -4.70 -0.57 2.90
N GLU A 96 -4.76 0.74 2.61
CA GLU A 96 -4.87 1.80 3.61
C GLU A 96 -6.12 1.64 4.48
N MET A 97 -7.26 1.36 3.85
CA MET A 97 -8.53 1.14 4.55
C MET A 97 -8.52 -0.15 5.40
N ASP A 98 -7.98 -1.25 4.88
CA ASP A 98 -7.80 -2.51 5.60
C ASP A 98 -6.88 -2.28 6.80
N PHE A 99 -5.75 -1.60 6.61
CA PHE A 99 -4.80 -1.24 7.68
C PHE A 99 -5.47 -0.42 8.78
N LEU A 100 -6.18 0.66 8.42
CA LEU A 100 -6.96 1.44 9.36
C LEU A 100 -7.97 0.57 10.12
N ALA A 101 -8.67 -0.34 9.43
CA ALA A 101 -9.70 -1.17 10.03
C ALA A 101 -9.17 -2.10 11.12
N TYR A 102 -7.97 -2.69 10.97
CA TYR A 102 -7.43 -3.61 11.98
C TYR A 102 -6.48 -2.96 13.00
N THR A 103 -6.01 -1.73 12.75
CA THR A 103 -5.08 -1.03 13.66
C THR A 103 -5.68 0.17 14.38
N GLY A 104 -6.70 0.81 13.81
CA GLY A 104 -7.19 2.11 14.29
C GLY A 104 -6.09 3.18 14.33
N SER A 105 -5.01 3.03 13.54
CA SER A 105 -3.84 3.90 13.59
C SER A 105 -4.13 5.33 13.09
N SER A 106 -3.13 6.20 13.25
CA SER A 106 -3.20 7.57 12.74
C SER A 106 -3.23 7.60 11.19
N LEU A 107 -3.75 8.69 10.61
CA LEU A 107 -3.75 8.83 9.14
C LEU A 107 -2.34 8.84 8.54
N GLY A 108 -1.35 9.33 9.29
CA GLY A 108 0.06 9.28 8.92
C GLY A 108 0.56 7.84 8.81
N ASP A 109 0.25 7.00 9.79
CA ASP A 109 0.63 5.57 9.78
C ASP A 109 -0.09 4.80 8.68
N VAL A 110 -1.36 5.15 8.41
CA VAL A 110 -2.14 4.56 7.32
C VAL A 110 -1.48 4.84 5.96
N MET A 111 -1.05 6.08 5.71
CA MET A 111 -0.30 6.44 4.50
C MET A 111 1.08 5.77 4.48
N LYS A 112 1.80 5.80 5.61
CA LYS A 112 3.11 5.19 5.76
C LYS A 112 3.07 3.69 5.43
N HIS A 113 2.01 2.97 5.81
CA HIS A 113 1.87 1.54 5.55
C HIS A 113 2.06 1.16 4.06
N THR A 114 1.48 1.92 3.13
CA THR A 114 1.65 1.64 1.69
C THR A 114 3.00 2.13 1.15
N HIS A 115 3.58 3.17 1.75
CA HIS A 115 4.96 3.60 1.45
C HIS A 115 5.99 2.57 1.91
N ASP A 116 5.84 2.02 3.11
CA ASP A 116 6.67 0.91 3.61
C ASP A 116 6.54 -0.28 2.66
N GLY A 117 5.32 -0.64 2.25
CA GLY A 117 5.08 -1.68 1.25
C GLY A 117 5.88 -1.45 -0.05
N ALA A 118 5.95 -0.21 -0.54
CA ALA A 118 6.71 0.12 -1.75
C ALA A 118 8.24 0.02 -1.52
N VAL A 119 8.75 0.40 -0.35
CA VAL A 119 10.16 0.25 0.02
C VAL A 119 10.56 -1.22 0.14
N ILE A 120 9.73 -2.03 0.82
CA ILE A 120 9.99 -3.47 0.96
C ILE A 120 9.90 -4.18 -0.39
N ALA A 121 8.93 -3.82 -1.23
CA ALA A 121 8.82 -4.36 -2.57
C ALA A 121 10.03 -3.99 -3.46
N SER A 122 10.70 -2.87 -3.19
CA SER A 122 12.01 -2.51 -3.78
C SER A 122 13.20 -3.20 -3.10
N GLY A 123 12.99 -4.41 -2.56
CA GLY A 123 14.03 -5.19 -1.89
C GLY A 123 14.45 -4.65 -0.52
N GLY A 124 13.65 -3.78 0.10
CA GLY A 124 14.00 -3.10 1.36
C GLY A 124 14.91 -1.88 1.16
N THR A 125 15.01 -1.38 -0.07
CA THR A 125 15.81 -0.19 -0.40
C THR A 125 14.92 0.99 -0.74
N LEU A 126 15.40 2.20 -0.44
CA LEU A 126 14.67 3.42 -0.82
C LEU A 126 14.52 3.50 -2.33
N LEU A 127 13.29 3.73 -2.79
CA LEU A 127 12.98 3.91 -4.20
C LEU A 127 13.70 5.14 -4.76
N PRO A 128 14.35 5.06 -5.92
CA PRO A 128 14.88 6.22 -6.61
C PRO A 128 13.72 7.06 -7.18
N LEU A 129 13.38 8.14 -6.50
CA LEU A 129 12.34 9.09 -6.89
C LEU A 129 12.96 10.31 -7.59
N GLU A 130 13.19 10.18 -8.88
CA GLU A 130 13.66 11.30 -9.71
C GLU A 130 12.49 12.22 -10.10
N PRO A 131 12.66 13.55 -10.01
CA PRO A 131 11.64 14.48 -10.48
C PRO A 131 11.38 14.31 -11.98
N LEU A 132 10.10 14.21 -12.35
CA LEU A 132 9.71 14.23 -13.77
C LEU A 132 10.00 15.60 -14.40
N SER A 133 10.47 15.58 -15.64
CA SER A 133 10.71 16.74 -16.48
C SER A 133 9.92 16.62 -17.79
N ASP A 134 9.64 17.76 -18.44
CA ASP A 134 8.88 17.78 -19.69
C ASP A 134 9.73 17.14 -20.81
N GLY A 135 9.20 16.12 -21.47
CA GLY A 135 9.93 15.26 -22.40
C GLY A 135 10.90 14.27 -21.74
N GLY A 136 10.92 14.19 -20.41
CA GLY A 136 11.78 13.28 -19.65
C GLY A 136 11.39 11.80 -19.83
N PRO A 137 12.32 10.89 -19.51
CA PRO A 137 12.08 9.45 -19.58
C PRO A 137 11.01 9.02 -18.56
N LEU A 138 10.31 7.94 -18.89
CA LEU A 138 9.32 7.31 -18.03
C LEU A 138 9.89 6.09 -17.29
N PRO A 139 9.23 5.63 -16.21
CA PRO A 139 9.51 4.32 -15.63
C PRO A 139 9.56 3.23 -16.72
N GLN A 140 10.53 2.32 -16.61
CA GLN A 140 10.86 1.38 -17.69
C GLN A 140 10.06 0.08 -17.60
N THR A 141 9.56 -0.27 -16.41
CA THR A 141 8.79 -1.49 -16.19
C THR A 141 7.43 -1.21 -15.53
N PRO A 142 6.42 -2.10 -15.70
CA PRO A 142 5.16 -1.99 -14.97
C PRO A 142 5.34 -1.93 -13.45
N ALA A 143 6.27 -2.72 -12.91
CA ALA A 143 6.58 -2.71 -11.48
C ALA A 143 7.13 -1.36 -11.01
N GLU A 144 8.11 -0.78 -11.72
CA GLU A 144 8.64 0.55 -11.40
C GLU A 144 7.56 1.63 -11.44
N PHE A 145 6.66 1.55 -12.42
CA PHE A 145 5.55 2.47 -12.57
C PHE A 145 4.61 2.42 -11.36
N MET A 146 4.27 1.21 -10.90
CA MET A 146 3.37 1.04 -9.75
C MET A 146 4.04 1.36 -8.42
N LEU A 147 5.30 0.99 -8.24
CA LEU A 147 6.07 1.36 -7.04
C LEU A 147 6.15 2.89 -6.87
N LYS A 148 6.50 3.61 -7.94
CA LYS A 148 6.54 5.07 -7.94
C LYS A 148 5.14 5.68 -7.78
N GLY A 149 4.13 5.04 -8.36
CA GLY A 149 2.72 5.41 -8.20
C GLY A 149 2.27 5.40 -6.74
N THR A 150 2.44 4.26 -6.06
CA THR A 150 2.09 4.10 -4.65
C THR A 150 2.94 5.00 -3.74
N ALA A 151 4.23 5.17 -4.02
CA ALA A 151 5.10 6.10 -3.30
C ALA A 151 4.73 7.58 -3.51
N SER A 152 3.96 7.90 -4.57
CA SER A 152 3.49 9.26 -4.87
C SER A 152 2.10 9.55 -4.30
N ARG A 153 1.57 8.68 -3.44
CA ARG A 153 0.35 8.96 -2.66
C ARG A 153 0.65 9.99 -1.58
N VAL A 154 -0.34 10.84 -1.30
CA VAL A 154 -0.21 11.98 -0.39
C VAL A 154 -1.40 12.05 0.56
N LEU A 155 -1.12 12.47 1.79
CA LEU A 155 -2.11 12.83 2.79
C LEU A 155 -2.20 14.36 2.88
N PHE A 156 -3.40 14.90 2.67
CA PHE A 156 -3.74 16.26 3.06
C PHE A 156 -4.54 16.22 4.36
N GLY A 157 -4.01 16.79 5.44
CA GLY A 157 -4.62 16.77 6.76
C GLY A 157 -3.58 16.63 7.86
N ASP A 158 -4.05 16.40 9.08
CA ASP A 158 -3.18 16.13 10.23
C ASP A 158 -2.76 14.64 10.23
N PRO A 159 -1.46 14.32 10.05
CA PRO A 159 -1.00 12.93 10.10
C PRO A 159 -1.18 12.28 11.47
N ALA A 160 -1.24 13.05 12.56
CA ALA A 160 -1.44 12.50 13.91
C ALA A 160 -2.91 12.16 14.22
N LEU A 161 -3.84 12.52 13.32
CA LEU A 161 -5.26 12.30 13.55
C LEU A 161 -5.59 10.80 13.57
N LYS A 162 -6.12 10.33 14.70
CA LYS A 162 -6.80 9.04 14.84
C LYS A 162 -8.31 9.23 14.76
N ILE A 163 -8.97 8.46 13.90
CA ILE A 163 -10.41 8.66 13.62
C ILE A 163 -11.31 7.54 14.12
N MET A 164 -10.73 6.39 14.49
CA MET A 164 -11.46 5.22 14.96
C MET A 164 -10.56 4.28 15.74
N GLU A 165 -11.17 3.44 16.57
CA GLU A 165 -10.53 2.25 17.14
C GLU A 165 -10.53 1.10 16.11
N PRO A 166 -9.67 0.08 16.28
CA PRO A 166 -9.74 -1.13 15.46
C PRO A 166 -11.14 -1.76 15.46
N VAL A 167 -11.64 -2.11 14.27
CA VAL A 167 -12.92 -2.80 14.07
C VAL A 167 -12.76 -4.19 13.43
N ALA A 168 -11.55 -4.53 13.02
CA ALA A 168 -11.19 -5.83 12.45
C ALA A 168 -10.04 -6.47 13.23
N SER A 169 -9.92 -7.79 13.15
CA SER A 169 -8.74 -8.50 13.65
C SER A 169 -7.56 -8.36 12.67
N PRO A 170 -6.30 -8.41 13.14
CA PRO A 170 -5.12 -8.39 12.28
C PRO A 170 -5.13 -9.50 11.22
N PRO A 171 -4.52 -9.25 10.04
CA PRO A 171 -4.45 -10.22 8.95
C PRO A 171 -3.63 -11.46 9.33
N LEU A 172 -2.58 -11.26 10.12
CA LEU A 172 -1.60 -12.26 10.49
C LEU A 172 -1.50 -12.42 12.01
N ASP A 173 -1.22 -13.64 12.45
CA ASP A 173 -0.62 -13.95 13.74
C ASP A 173 0.88 -14.24 13.51
N VAL A 174 1.76 -13.50 14.19
CA VAL A 174 3.21 -13.55 13.93
C VAL A 174 3.93 -13.89 15.22
N THR A 175 4.69 -15.00 15.20
CA THR A 175 5.48 -15.47 16.35
C THR A 175 6.95 -15.56 16.00
N LEU A 176 7.81 -15.21 16.94
CA LEU A 176 9.26 -15.28 16.81
C LEU A 176 9.81 -16.32 17.78
N SER A 177 10.62 -17.23 17.25
CA SER A 177 11.31 -18.28 18.01
C SER A 177 12.81 -18.11 17.82
N PRO A 178 13.56 -17.72 18.86
CA PRO A 178 15.01 -17.73 18.80
C PRO A 178 15.52 -19.18 18.74
N GLU A 179 16.43 -19.45 17.81
CA GLU A 179 17.14 -20.72 17.68
C GLU A 179 18.66 -20.41 17.63
N SER A 180 19.52 -21.39 17.87
CA SER A 180 20.97 -21.16 17.96
C SER A 180 21.52 -20.49 16.68
N GLY A 181 21.87 -19.20 16.75
CA GLY A 181 22.41 -18.40 15.64
C GLY A 181 21.37 -17.89 14.62
N ARG A 182 20.07 -18.08 14.86
CA ARG A 182 19.01 -17.64 13.94
C ARG A 182 17.71 -17.31 14.67
N VAL A 183 16.89 -16.46 14.07
CA VAL A 183 15.51 -16.19 14.52
C VAL A 183 14.57 -16.76 13.49
N VAL A 184 13.54 -17.46 13.96
CA VAL A 184 12.50 -17.99 13.07
C VAL A 184 11.20 -17.25 13.29
N ILE A 185 10.68 -16.71 12.21
CA ILE A 185 9.40 -16.01 12.14
C ILE A 185 8.39 -16.97 11.54
N THR A 186 7.29 -17.21 12.25
CA THR A 186 6.13 -17.93 11.74
C THR A 186 4.97 -16.96 11.64
N ALA A 187 4.49 -16.72 10.42
CA ALA A 187 3.34 -15.87 10.13
C ALA A 187 2.18 -16.74 9.66
N ARG A 188 1.04 -16.68 10.37
CA ARG A 188 -0.18 -17.43 10.07
C ARG A 188 -1.30 -16.49 9.66
N VAL A 189 -1.98 -16.79 8.57
CA VAL A 189 -3.16 -16.05 8.12
C VAL A 189 -4.29 -16.25 9.13
N ARG A 190 -4.68 -15.16 9.78
CA ARG A 190 -5.74 -15.13 10.80
C ARG A 190 -7.03 -14.54 10.26
N ASN A 191 -6.95 -13.43 9.52
CA ASN A 191 -8.11 -12.73 9.00
C ASN A 191 -8.04 -12.59 7.46
N PRO A 192 -8.50 -13.61 6.70
CA PRO A 192 -8.50 -13.57 5.25
C PRO A 192 -9.54 -12.61 4.65
N ALA A 193 -10.41 -12.00 5.47
CA ALA A 193 -11.40 -11.04 4.98
C ALA A 193 -10.78 -9.70 4.54
N LEU A 194 -9.57 -9.36 5.04
CA LEU A 194 -8.78 -8.19 4.63
C LEU A 194 -8.07 -8.47 3.29
N LYS A 195 -8.88 -8.69 2.26
CA LYS A 195 -8.41 -9.23 0.97
C LYS A 195 -7.31 -8.37 0.35
N THR A 196 -7.36 -7.06 0.49
CA THR A 196 -6.43 -6.22 -0.25
C THR A 196 -5.05 -6.18 0.38
N THR A 197 -4.95 -6.40 1.69
CA THR A 197 -3.68 -6.60 2.41
C THR A 197 -2.81 -7.70 1.78
N PHE A 198 -3.43 -8.77 1.28
CA PHE A 198 -2.74 -9.91 0.67
C PHE A 198 -2.42 -9.73 -0.81
N ALA A 199 -2.74 -8.59 -1.43
CA ALA A 199 -2.42 -8.37 -2.84
C ALA A 199 -1.07 -7.65 -3.00
N ASP A 200 -0.18 -8.20 -3.81
CA ASP A 200 0.95 -7.44 -4.33
C ASP A 200 0.55 -6.71 -5.61
N THR A 201 0.63 -5.39 -5.55
CA THR A 201 0.22 -4.51 -6.64
C THR A 201 1.38 -4.12 -7.55
N TYR A 202 2.57 -4.69 -7.32
CA TYR A 202 3.78 -4.33 -8.04
C TYR A 202 4.23 -5.44 -9.00
N TYR A 203 4.12 -6.70 -8.58
CA TYR A 203 4.52 -7.85 -9.37
C TYR A 203 3.34 -8.79 -9.66
N SER A 204 3.45 -9.51 -10.78
CA SER A 204 2.41 -10.43 -11.27
C SER A 204 2.99 -11.73 -11.84
N ASP A 205 4.28 -12.00 -11.61
CA ASP A 205 5.00 -13.13 -12.19
C ASP A 205 4.63 -14.48 -11.55
N LEU A 206 4.06 -14.47 -10.35
CA LEU A 206 3.43 -15.61 -9.68
C LEU A 206 1.90 -15.63 -9.87
N SER A 207 1.33 -14.73 -10.67
CA SER A 207 -0.12 -14.65 -10.91
C SER A 207 -0.54 -15.49 -12.11
N ARG A 208 -1.48 -16.43 -11.92
CA ARG A 208 -2.04 -17.21 -13.05
C ARG A 208 -2.82 -16.37 -14.05
N THR A 209 -3.37 -15.24 -13.63
CA THR A 209 -4.13 -14.31 -14.49
C THR A 209 -3.29 -13.14 -14.99
N GLY A 210 -2.01 -13.05 -14.58
CA GLY A 210 -1.16 -11.88 -14.86
C GLY A 210 -1.59 -10.57 -14.19
N GLN A 211 -2.50 -10.62 -13.18
CA GLN A 211 -2.95 -9.42 -12.47
C GLN A 211 -2.01 -9.05 -11.31
N PHE A 212 -2.06 -9.80 -10.21
CA PHE A 212 -1.36 -9.51 -8.96
C PHE A 212 -0.83 -10.79 -8.36
N ASN A 213 0.41 -10.79 -7.89
CA ASN A 213 0.83 -11.82 -6.93
C ASN A 213 0.00 -11.69 -5.66
N ASP A 214 -0.11 -12.78 -4.91
CA ASP A 214 -0.50 -12.67 -3.51
C ASP A 214 0.74 -12.38 -2.67
N ARG A 215 0.59 -11.76 -1.51
CA ARG A 215 1.70 -11.46 -0.61
C ARG A 215 1.37 -11.65 0.86
N LEU A 216 2.41 -11.91 1.62
CA LEU A 216 2.46 -11.69 3.05
C LEU A 216 3.42 -10.53 3.31
N LEU A 217 2.91 -9.43 3.88
CA LEU A 217 3.74 -8.39 4.48
C LEU A 217 3.79 -8.65 5.99
N ILE A 218 4.91 -9.23 6.43
CA ILE A 218 5.14 -9.64 7.81
C ILE A 218 5.89 -8.52 8.51
N THR A 219 5.32 -7.97 9.57
CA THR A 219 5.97 -7.01 10.46
C THR A 219 6.04 -7.61 11.85
N CYS A 220 7.22 -7.57 12.47
CA CYS A 220 7.39 -8.03 13.83
C CYS A 220 8.39 -7.18 14.59
N GLU A 221 8.20 -7.08 15.90
CA GLU A 221 9.20 -6.47 16.78
C GLU A 221 10.43 -7.37 16.84
N TRP A 222 11.56 -6.82 16.45
CA TRP A 222 12.82 -7.53 16.48
C TRP A 222 13.33 -7.58 17.93
N PRO A 223 13.73 -8.75 18.45
CA PRO A 223 14.29 -8.84 19.79
C PRO A 223 15.60 -8.05 19.89
N ASP A 224 16.13 -7.90 21.11
CA ASP A 224 17.50 -7.42 21.38
C ASP A 224 18.57 -8.41 20.88
N ALA A 225 18.55 -8.70 19.58
CA ALA A 225 19.48 -9.55 18.86
C ALA A 225 20.28 -8.70 17.87
N PRO A 226 21.53 -9.11 17.54
CA PRO A 226 22.33 -8.41 16.55
C PRO A 226 21.57 -8.22 15.23
N LYS A 227 21.59 -6.98 14.71
CA LYS A 227 21.00 -6.64 13.41
C LYS A 227 21.92 -6.96 12.23
N ASP A 228 23.10 -7.52 12.53
CA ASP A 228 24.03 -7.98 11.50
C ASP A 228 23.52 -9.29 10.91
N ILE A 229 22.52 -9.18 10.04
CA ILE A 229 21.89 -10.32 9.36
C ILE A 229 22.80 -10.77 8.23
N SER A 230 23.13 -12.07 8.22
CA SER A 230 23.83 -12.71 7.10
C SER A 230 22.86 -13.09 5.99
N ARG A 231 21.64 -13.50 6.35
CA ARG A 231 20.67 -14.04 5.40
C ARG A 231 19.23 -14.02 5.93
N VAL A 232 18.27 -13.76 5.03
CA VAL A 232 16.83 -14.00 5.23
C VAL A 232 16.37 -15.02 4.19
N VAL A 233 15.65 -16.06 4.62
CA VAL A 233 15.17 -17.15 3.76
C VAL A 233 13.74 -17.49 4.11
N VAL A 234 12.87 -17.63 3.10
CA VAL A 234 11.57 -18.26 3.27
C VAL A 234 11.77 -19.77 3.18
N GLU A 235 11.56 -20.49 4.28
CA GLU A 235 11.73 -21.96 4.30
C GLU A 235 10.57 -22.64 3.58
N HIS A 236 9.35 -22.21 3.85
CA HIS A 236 8.15 -22.68 3.18
C HIS A 236 6.97 -21.72 3.38
N VAL A 237 6.03 -21.80 2.44
CA VAL A 237 4.69 -21.26 2.57
C VAL A 237 3.72 -22.42 2.32
N THR A 238 2.75 -22.63 3.21
CA THR A 238 1.78 -23.73 3.12
C THR A 238 0.35 -23.23 3.29
N ALA A 239 -0.59 -23.90 2.62
CA ALA A 239 -2.02 -23.71 2.83
C ALA A 239 -2.74 -25.06 2.69
N GLY A 240 -3.59 -25.39 3.67
CA GLY A 240 -4.29 -26.68 3.66
C GLY A 240 -3.37 -27.91 3.67
N GLY A 241 -2.14 -27.77 4.17
CA GLY A 241 -1.12 -28.82 4.17
C GLY A 241 -0.27 -28.90 2.89
N GLU A 242 -0.60 -28.14 1.85
CA GLU A 242 0.12 -28.12 0.58
C GLU A 242 1.13 -26.98 0.53
N ALA A 243 2.29 -27.21 -0.10
CA ALA A 243 3.30 -26.18 -0.32
C ALA A 243 2.88 -25.24 -1.46
N LEU A 244 3.03 -23.93 -1.25
CA LEU A 244 2.72 -22.91 -2.24
C LEU A 244 4.00 -22.36 -2.90
N PRO A 245 4.01 -22.12 -4.23
CA PRO A 245 5.07 -21.37 -4.89
C PRO A 245 5.19 -19.97 -4.27
N HIS A 246 6.41 -19.56 -3.95
CA HIS A 246 6.68 -18.31 -3.25
C HIS A 246 8.06 -17.74 -3.60
N ARG A 247 8.26 -16.46 -3.28
CA ARG A 247 9.55 -15.76 -3.39
C ARG A 247 9.69 -14.72 -2.29
N LEU A 248 10.88 -14.62 -1.69
CA LEU A 248 11.26 -13.47 -0.87
C LEU A 248 11.43 -12.24 -1.77
N VAL A 249 10.64 -11.20 -1.54
CA VAL A 249 10.74 -9.95 -2.31
C VAL A 249 11.77 -9.01 -1.68
N GLY A 250 11.65 -8.78 -0.37
CA GLY A 250 12.50 -7.86 0.34
C GLY A 250 12.27 -7.89 1.84
N TRP A 251 13.19 -7.27 2.57
CA TRP A 251 13.11 -7.10 4.01
C TRP A 251 13.87 -5.85 4.43
N ALA A 252 13.46 -5.22 5.52
CA ALA A 252 14.17 -4.08 6.08
C ALA A 252 13.89 -3.94 7.58
N PHE A 253 14.82 -3.30 8.29
CA PHE A 253 14.59 -2.83 9.64
C PHE A 253 14.02 -1.41 9.63
N GLU A 254 13.12 -1.15 10.56
CA GLU A 254 12.63 0.18 10.91
C GLU A 254 12.91 0.46 12.39
N GLU A 255 13.33 1.68 12.70
CA GLU A 255 13.33 2.19 14.07
C GLU A 255 12.13 3.11 14.25
N ASP A 256 11.22 2.75 15.15
CA ASP A 256 10.01 3.51 15.44
C ASP A 256 9.82 3.64 16.96
N GLY A 257 9.90 4.87 17.47
CA GLY A 257 9.64 5.15 18.89
C GLY A 257 10.52 4.37 19.88
N GLY A 258 11.75 3.99 19.47
CA GLY A 258 12.65 3.15 20.28
C GLY A 258 12.44 1.65 20.15
N ARG A 259 11.49 1.22 19.30
CA ARG A 259 11.29 -0.17 18.90
C ARG A 259 12.01 -0.42 17.59
N THR A 260 12.57 -1.61 17.44
CA THR A 260 13.06 -2.08 16.15
C THR A 260 12.02 -3.03 15.55
N LEU A 261 11.55 -2.73 14.35
CA LEU A 261 10.65 -3.59 13.61
C LEU A 261 11.41 -4.24 12.44
N LEU A 262 11.22 -5.53 12.23
CA LEU A 262 11.61 -6.21 11.00
C LEU A 262 10.40 -6.38 10.11
N HIS A 263 10.52 -5.89 8.88
CA HIS A 263 9.55 -6.06 7.81
C HIS A 263 10.07 -7.09 6.80
N VAL A 264 9.21 -8.00 6.35
CA VAL A 264 9.52 -9.00 5.33
C VAL A 264 8.33 -9.12 4.38
N GLN A 265 8.56 -8.98 3.07
CA GLN A 265 7.56 -9.31 2.06
C GLN A 265 7.89 -10.64 1.39
N VAL A 266 6.90 -11.52 1.36
CA VAL A 266 6.92 -12.78 0.62
C VAL A 266 5.79 -12.78 -0.37
N ASP A 267 6.11 -12.89 -1.66
CA ASP A 267 5.11 -13.11 -2.70
C ASP A 267 4.79 -14.59 -2.82
N VAL A 268 3.55 -14.88 -3.16
CA VAL A 268 2.94 -16.21 -3.23
C VAL A 268 2.06 -16.29 -4.47
N LEU A 269 1.92 -17.50 -5.02
CA LEU A 269 1.01 -17.80 -6.12
C LEU A 269 -0.40 -17.25 -5.88
N SER A 270 -0.95 -16.55 -6.87
CA SER A 270 -2.38 -16.19 -6.94
C SER A 270 -3.10 -16.93 -8.08
N THR A 271 -4.38 -17.17 -7.89
CA THR A 271 -5.23 -17.90 -8.87
C THR A 271 -6.22 -17.00 -9.59
N GLY A 272 -6.48 -15.81 -9.08
CA GLY A 272 -7.38 -14.83 -9.69
C GLY A 272 -7.33 -13.48 -9.00
N TYR A 273 -8.25 -12.60 -9.38
CA TYR A 273 -8.36 -11.27 -8.76
C TYR A 273 -8.73 -11.39 -7.28
N LEU A 274 -7.78 -11.08 -6.41
CA LEU A 274 -7.92 -11.19 -4.96
C LEU A 274 -8.30 -12.61 -4.49
N ASP A 275 -7.83 -13.61 -5.22
CA ASP A 275 -8.12 -15.03 -5.01
C ASP A 275 -6.84 -15.87 -5.04
N SER A 276 -6.65 -16.69 -3.99
CA SER A 276 -5.53 -17.61 -3.88
C SER A 276 -5.74 -18.62 -2.74
N PRO A 277 -4.97 -19.74 -2.73
CA PRO A 277 -4.88 -20.63 -1.58
C PRO A 277 -4.32 -19.98 -0.30
N LEU A 278 -3.50 -18.92 -0.42
CA LEU A 278 -2.93 -18.22 0.73
C LEU A 278 -4.02 -17.57 1.59
N ARG A 279 -5.12 -17.12 0.98
CA ARG A 279 -6.23 -16.41 1.63
C ARG A 279 -7.18 -17.34 2.40
N ALA A 280 -6.64 -18.44 2.93
CA ALA A 280 -7.32 -19.35 3.83
C ALA A 280 -6.79 -19.15 5.26
N ALA A 281 -7.69 -19.12 6.24
CA ALA A 281 -7.27 -19.07 7.65
C ALA A 281 -6.41 -20.30 7.97
N GLY A 282 -5.28 -20.07 8.64
CA GLY A 282 -4.29 -21.11 8.96
C GLY A 282 -3.24 -21.36 7.89
N ALA A 283 -3.28 -20.70 6.72
CA ALA A 283 -2.13 -20.66 5.83
C ALA A 283 -0.91 -20.09 6.57
N GLU A 284 0.27 -20.66 6.37
CA GLU A 284 1.46 -20.39 7.17
C GLU A 284 2.66 -20.06 6.28
N CYS A 285 3.47 -19.11 6.71
CA CYS A 285 4.78 -18.82 6.14
C CYS A 285 5.83 -18.88 7.25
N ARG A 286 6.91 -19.60 6.98
CA ARG A 286 8.07 -19.70 7.88
C ARG A 286 9.27 -19.01 7.24
N VAL A 287 9.78 -17.99 7.91
CA VAL A 287 10.96 -17.20 7.50
C VAL A 287 12.07 -17.39 8.53
N VAL A 288 13.28 -17.68 8.07
CA VAL A 288 14.47 -17.81 8.89
C VAL A 288 15.42 -16.65 8.63
N VAL A 289 15.84 -16.01 9.72
CA VAL A 289 16.77 -14.88 9.72
C VAL A 289 18.03 -15.30 10.46
N SER A 290 19.14 -15.38 9.76
CA SER A 290 20.43 -15.78 10.32
C SER A 290 21.28 -14.55 10.67
N ALA A 291 21.92 -14.56 11.84
CA ALA A 291 22.95 -13.58 12.17
C ALA A 291 24.26 -13.89 11.43
N LYS A 292 25.16 -12.91 11.33
CA LYS A 292 26.56 -13.12 10.94
C LYS A 292 27.38 -13.78 12.05
#